data_AF-A0A937W4P7-F1
#
_entry.id   AF-A0A937W4P7-F1
#
_cell.length_a   1.000
_cell.length_b   1.000
_cell.length_c   1.000
_cell.angle_alpha   90.00
_cell.angle_beta   90.00
_cell.angle_gamma   90.00
#
_symmetry.space_group_name_H-M   'P 1'
#
loop_
_entity.id
_entity.type
_entity.pdbx_description
1 polymer ?
#
loop_
_entity_poly.entity_id
_entity_poly.type
_entity_poly.pdbx_seq_one_letter_code
_entity_poly.pdbx_strand_id
1 'polypeptide(L)' 'MKKFKNQIFGVNWDSISFNIGDGPIKRIMMEEPTRGTKRHVQQLLDRSDTAAALVANIVT' A
#
# COMPACT_ATOMS: atom_id res chain seq x y z
N MET A 1 -0.54 -7.68 -6.21
CA MET A 1 -0.09 -6.45 -6.90
C MET A 1 -0.82 -6.13 -8.21
N LYS A 2 -2.06 -6.61 -8.44
CA LYS A 2 -2.79 -6.26 -9.68
C LYS A 2 -3.66 -4.99 -9.54
N LYS A 3 -4.24 -4.75 -8.36
CA LYS A 3 -5.26 -3.68 -8.13
C LYS A 3 -4.73 -2.24 -8.31
N PHE A 4 -3.49 -1.95 -7.91
CA PHE A 4 -2.92 -0.59 -7.89
C PHE A 4 -1.59 -0.45 -8.63
N LYS A 5 -1.35 -1.32 -9.63
CA LYS A 5 -0.03 -1.41 -10.28
C LYS A 5 0.45 -0.07 -10.85
N ASN A 6 -0.46 0.73 -11.40
CA ASN A 6 -0.14 2.00 -12.04
C ASN A 6 0.26 3.09 -11.06
N GLN A 7 -0.04 2.91 -9.77
CA GLN A 7 0.29 3.86 -8.70
C GLN A 7 1.52 3.41 -7.90
N ILE A 8 2.11 2.25 -8.21
CA ILE A 8 3.34 1.79 -7.56
C ILE A 8 4.52 2.45 -8.28
N PHE A 9 5.24 3.31 -7.56
CA PHE A 9 6.46 3.94 -8.02
C PHE A 9 7.67 3.01 -7.91
N GLY A 10 7.72 2.22 -6.82
CA GLY A 10 8.83 1.31 -6.57
C GLY A 10 8.54 0.34 -5.44
N VAL A 11 9.27 -0.78 -5.45
CA VAL A 11 9.16 -1.85 -4.47
C VAL A 11 10.57 -2.27 -4.07
N ASN A 12 10.83 -2.31 -2.77
CA ASN A 12 12.07 -2.79 -2.16
C ASN A 12 11.77 -3.99 -1.25
N TRP A 13 12.82 -4.59 -0.67
CA TRP A 13 12.69 -5.70 0.27
C TRP A 13 11.84 -5.34 1.51
N ASP A 14 11.90 -4.09 1.97
CA ASP A 14 11.30 -3.62 3.21
C ASP A 14 10.21 -2.57 3.02
N SER A 15 9.91 -2.18 1.78
CA SER A 15 9.04 -1.03 1.52
C SER A 15 8.37 -1.03 0.16
N ILE A 16 7.22 -0.36 0.09
CA ILE A 16 6.49 -0.07 -1.16
C ILE A 16 6.23 1.44 -1.23
N SER A 17 6.55 2.02 -2.39
CA SER A 17 6.37 3.44 -2.67
C SER A 17 5.22 3.66 -3.65
N PHE A 18 4.29 4.53 -3.30
CA PHE A 18 3.12 4.89 -4.08
C PHE A 18 3.20 6.33 -4.58
N ASN A 19 2.87 6.53 -5.86
CA ASN A 19 2.57 7.83 -6.43
C ASN A 19 1.05 8.01 -6.49
N ILE A 20 0.50 8.88 -5.64
CA ILE A 20 -0.94 9.10 -5.48
C ILE A 20 -1.27 10.60 -5.65
N GLY A 21 -1.63 10.99 -6.87
CA GLY A 21 -1.97 12.37 -7.22
C GLY A 21 -0.73 13.28 -7.31
N ASP A 22 -0.93 14.58 -7.10
CA ASP A 22 0.12 15.61 -7.26
C ASP A 22 1.00 15.81 -6.01
N GLY A 23 0.83 14.95 -4.99
CA GLY A 23 1.57 15.01 -3.73
C GLY A 23 2.92 14.28 -3.77
N PRO A 24 3.72 14.36 -2.68
CA PRO A 24 4.95 13.60 -2.57
C PRO A 24 4.70 12.09 -2.57
N ILE A 25 5.67 11.32 -3.08
CA ILE A 25 5.64 9.86 -3.06
C ILE A 25 5.45 9.36 -1.62
N LYS A 26 4.45 8.51 -1.42
CA LYS A 26 4.15 7.90 -0.12
C LYS A 26 4.84 6.56 -0.01
N ARG A 27 5.74 6.42 0.97
CA ARG A 27 6.46 5.17 1.24
C ARG A 27 5.88 4.49 2.47
N ILE A 28 5.53 3.22 2.32
CA ILE A 28 5.05 2.35 3.40
C ILE A 28 6.18 1.39 3.77
N MET A 29 6.56 1.37 5.04
CA MET A 29 7.54 0.43 5.59
C MET A 29 6.84 -0.87 6.02
N MET A 30 7.48 -2.01 5.74
CA MET A 30 7.02 -3.35 6.10
C MET A 30 7.90 -3.90 7.24
N GLU A 31 7.91 -3.21 8.38
CA GLU A 31 8.83 -3.49 9.51
C GLU A 31 8.55 -4.84 10.19
N GLU A 32 7.31 -5.32 10.11
CA GLU A 32 6.90 -6.61 10.67
C GLU A 32 6.58 -7.59 9.52
N PRO A 33 7.48 -8.53 9.18
CA PRO A 33 7.32 -9.43 8.04
C PRO A 33 6.05 -10.28 8.09
N THR A 34 5.53 -10.52 9.30
CA THR A 34 4.30 -11.29 9.52
C THR A 34 3.02 -10.48 9.31
N ARG A 35 3.11 -9.15 9.28
CA ARG A 35 2.00 -8.23 8.97
C ARG A 35 2.00 -7.91 7.47
N GLY A 36 1.15 -8.62 6.74
CA GLY A 36 1.09 -8.54 5.27
C GLY A 36 0.52 -9.78 4.60
N THR A 37 0.30 -10.86 5.36
CA THR A 37 -0.37 -12.06 4.86
C THR A 37 -1.77 -11.73 4.34
N LYS A 38 -2.25 -12.50 3.36
CA LYS A 38 -3.60 -12.38 2.79
C LYS A 38 -4.69 -12.20 3.85
N ARG A 39 -4.67 -12.99 4.93
CA ARG A 39 -5.64 -12.91 6.04
C ARG A 39 -5.75 -11.51 6.65
N HIS A 40 -4.63 -10.82 6.83
CA HIS A 40 -4.58 -9.50 7.45
C HIS A 40 -4.93 -8.38 6.48
N VAL A 41 -4.53 -8.51 5.21
CA VAL A 41 -4.68 -7.43 4.22
C VAL A 41 -5.95 -7.53 3.39
N GLN A 42 -6.69 -8.65 3.43
CA GLN A 42 -7.90 -8.82 2.61
C GLN A 42 -8.94 -7.75 2.94
N GLN A 43 -9.32 -7.61 4.21
CA GLN A 43 -10.28 -6.59 4.63
C GLN A 43 -9.81 -5.17 4.31
N LEU A 44 -8.50 -4.91 4.47
CA LEU A 44 -7.89 -3.63 4.11
C LEU A 44 -8.01 -3.35 2.60
N LEU A 45 -7.75 -4.35 1.76
CA LEU A 45 -7.86 -4.22 0.30
C LEU A 45 -9.32 -4.10 -0.16
N ASP A 46 -10.25 -4.75 0.54
CA ASP A 46 -11.68 -4.71 0.24
C ASP A 46 -12.29 -3.34 0.56
N ARG A 47 -11.86 -2.69 1.65
CA ARG A 47 -12.31 -1.33 2.03
C ARG A 47 -11.58 -0.17 1.33
N SER A 48 -10.66 -0.48 0.43
CA SER A 48 -9.84 0.51 -0.28
C SER A 48 -10.05 0.40 -1.78
N ASP A 49 -10.88 1.28 -2.32
CA ASP A 49 -11.18 1.33 -3.75
C ASP A 49 -10.07 1.98 -4.57
N THR A 50 -9.27 2.83 -3.94
CA THR A 50 -8.14 3.54 -4.57
C THR A 50 -6.83 3.29 -3.84
N ALA A 51 -5.70 3.48 -4.52
CA ALA A 51 -4.38 3.43 -3.89
C ALA A 51 -4.23 4.49 -2.79
N ALA A 52 -4.84 5.66 -2.98
CA ALA A 52 -4.88 6.71 -1.96
C ALA A 52 -5.66 6.26 -0.71
N ALA A 53 -6.83 5.61 -0.89
CA ALA A 53 -7.60 5.03 0.21
C ALA A 53 -6.85 3.88 0.90
N LEU A 54 -6.09 3.08 0.14
CA LEU A 54 -5.22 2.04 0.71
C LEU A 54 -4.17 2.65 1.63
N VAL A 55 -3.43 3.64 1.13
CA VAL A 55 -2.38 4.32 1.91
C VAL A 55 -2.96 4.98 3.16
N ALA A 56 -4.11 5.66 3.05
CA ALA A 56 -4.79 6.24 4.21
C ALA A 56 -5.17 5.16 5.25
N ASN A 57 -5.77 4.06 4.81
CA ASN A 57 -6.24 2.97 5.67
C ASN A 57 -5.11 2.11 6.29
N ILE A 58 -3.85 2.28 5.86
CA ILE A 58 -2.66 1.66 6.46
C ILE A 58 -2.10 2.52 7.60
N VAL A 59 -2.17 3.84 7.46
CA VAL A 59 -1.58 4.82 8.39
C VAL A 59 -2.53 5.15 9.55
N THR A 60 -3.80 4.75 9.44
CA THR A 60 -4.83 4.90 10.50
C THR A 60 -4.94 3.64 11.34
#